data_AF-A0A4U2ZC63-F1
#
_entry.id   AF-A0A4U2ZC63-F1
#
_cell.length_a   1.000
_cell.length_b   1.000
_cell.length_c   1.000
_cell.angle_alpha   90.00
_cell.angle_beta   90.00
_cell.angle_gamma   90.00
#
_symmetry.space_group_name_H-M   'P 1'
#
loop_
_entity.id
_entity.type
_entity.pdbx_description
1 polymer ?
#
loop_
_entity_poly.entity_id
_entity_poly.type
_entity_poly.pdbx_seq_one_letter_code
_entity_poly.pdbx_strand_id
1 'polypeptide(L)'
;MKKLIYIGAISALLLTACGSEEKTATITPDEFKKLENGMSPDEVKEIVGGEAKVEEENQFNDLLVTLRFEGENGVEKESSAELLFNDGKLDVIMEDGLITKRKELTKEEKERIAENTANLMYKSSTGAVDEYVSTLKQIINNIKGNSIINMKDKELIEANRYSIELTSDIIVFIDVNKEDSIEVIRVAVTSNALATQNKEVEIAFKGLLQSVDKTLSVPQQSAILEELGFKNNGKLVDHTKAYTLNNVTYTYHSSIENDSVILQAKLK
;
A
#
# COMPACT_ATOMS: atom_id res chain seq x y z
N MET A 1 -58.73 19.80 -54.99
CA MET A 1 -58.55 20.87 -53.97
C MET A 1 -57.55 20.36 -52.92
N LYS A 2 -56.43 21.10 -52.72
CA LYS A 2 -55.64 21.25 -51.45
C LYS A 2 -55.18 19.94 -50.75
N LYS A 3 -53.92 19.60 -50.45
CA LYS A 3 -52.59 20.24 -50.22
C LYS A 3 -51.55 19.07 -50.21
N LEU A 4 -50.33 19.14 -50.78
CA LEU A 4 -49.05 19.64 -50.20
C LEU A 4 -48.75 18.97 -48.82
N ILE A 5 -47.64 18.29 -48.46
CA ILE A 5 -46.17 18.28 -48.78
C ILE A 5 -45.58 16.95 -48.22
N TYR A 6 -44.57 16.29 -48.79
CA TYR A 6 -43.13 16.22 -48.35
C TYR A 6 -42.43 15.23 -49.32
N ILE A 7 -41.53 15.62 -50.23
CA ILE A 7 -40.11 16.02 -50.07
C ILE A 7 -39.32 15.09 -49.14
N GLY A 8 -38.31 14.41 -49.68
CA GLY A 8 -37.27 13.79 -48.87
C GLY A 8 -36.57 12.64 -49.56
N ALA A 9 -35.64 12.97 -50.47
CA ALA A 9 -34.70 12.02 -51.05
C ALA A 9 -33.90 11.31 -49.94
N ILE A 10 -33.95 9.98 -49.92
CA ILE A 10 -33.04 9.15 -49.14
C ILE A 10 -31.69 9.18 -49.87
N SER A 11 -30.90 10.21 -49.54
CA SER A 11 -29.49 10.30 -49.88
C SER A 11 -28.77 10.84 -48.66
N ALA A 12 -28.43 9.95 -47.75
CA ALA A 12 -27.43 10.17 -46.71
C ALA A 12 -26.50 8.95 -46.77
N LEU A 13 -25.39 9.13 -47.47
CA LEU A 13 -24.08 9.23 -46.83
C LEU A 13 -23.68 7.90 -46.21
N LEU A 14 -23.02 7.08 -47.05
CA LEU A 14 -21.93 6.23 -46.60
C LEU A 14 -20.93 7.13 -45.89
N LEU A 15 -21.12 7.33 -44.59
CA LEU A 15 -20.04 7.75 -43.71
C LEU A 15 -19.08 6.55 -43.66
N THR A 16 -18.16 6.52 -44.62
CA THR A 16 -16.82 6.02 -44.35
C THR A 16 -16.32 6.78 -43.13
N ALA A 17 -16.55 6.18 -41.96
CA ALA A 17 -15.75 6.46 -40.79
C ALA A 17 -14.31 6.09 -41.19
N CYS A 18 -13.59 7.06 -41.74
CA CYS A 18 -12.16 7.11 -41.61
C CYS A 18 -11.92 7.17 -40.10
N GLY A 19 -11.79 6.00 -39.48
CA GLY A 19 -11.09 5.90 -38.22
C GLY A 19 -9.69 6.40 -38.51
N SER A 20 -9.42 7.65 -38.14
CA SER A 20 -8.06 8.06 -37.85
C SER A 20 -7.65 7.21 -36.65
N GLU A 21 -6.98 6.09 -36.92
CA GLU A 21 -6.07 5.52 -35.95
C GLU A 21 -5.13 6.67 -35.56
N GLU A 22 -5.36 7.28 -34.40
CA GLU A 22 -4.45 8.26 -33.82
C GLU A 22 -3.10 7.54 -33.69
N LYS A 23 -2.19 7.81 -34.63
CA LYS A 23 -0.84 7.29 -34.58
C LYS A 23 -0.17 7.92 -33.37
N THR A 24 0.12 7.09 -32.38
CA THR A 24 0.97 7.45 -31.26
C THR A 24 2.30 7.95 -31.80
N ALA A 25 2.72 9.13 -31.38
CA ALA A 25 3.95 9.75 -31.84
C ALA A 25 5.17 8.94 -31.41
N THR A 26 6.16 8.93 -32.29
CA THR A 26 7.52 8.49 -31.99
C THR A 26 8.37 9.70 -31.61
N ILE A 27 9.50 9.47 -30.94
CA ILE A 27 10.44 10.52 -30.58
C ILE A 27 11.84 10.21 -31.09
N THR A 28 12.50 11.19 -31.69
CA THR A 28 13.89 11.09 -32.14
C THR A 28 14.88 11.63 -31.11
N PRO A 29 16.18 11.24 -31.17
CA PRO A 29 17.22 11.81 -30.32
C PRO A 29 17.33 13.34 -30.37
N ASP A 30 17.05 13.95 -31.53
CA ASP A 30 17.16 15.40 -31.70
C ASP A 30 15.95 16.15 -31.16
N GLU A 31 14.75 15.54 -31.16
CA GLU A 31 13.57 16.05 -30.47
C GLU A 31 13.72 15.91 -28.97
N PHE A 32 14.18 14.75 -28.49
CA PHE A 32 14.41 14.51 -27.07
C PHE A 32 15.37 15.53 -26.46
N LYS A 33 16.45 15.90 -27.15
CA LYS A 33 17.42 16.91 -26.67
C LYS A 33 16.84 18.32 -26.56
N LYS A 34 15.70 18.61 -27.17
CA LYS A 34 15.01 19.90 -27.06
C LYS A 34 14.08 19.94 -25.84
N LEU A 35 13.80 18.80 -25.21
CA LEU A 35 12.96 18.75 -24.02
C LEU A 35 13.74 19.28 -22.81
N GLU A 36 13.09 20.15 -22.03
CA GLU A 36 13.65 20.72 -20.82
C GLU A 36 12.64 20.68 -19.68
N ASN A 37 13.14 20.57 -18.46
CA ASN A 37 12.29 20.63 -17.27
C ASN A 37 11.52 21.96 -17.23
N GLY A 38 10.26 21.91 -16.82
CA GLY A 38 9.35 23.04 -16.75
C GLY A 38 8.43 23.22 -17.96
N MET A 39 8.68 22.52 -19.07
CA MET A 39 7.81 22.54 -20.25
C MET A 39 6.41 22.00 -19.93
N SER A 40 5.39 22.59 -20.55
CA SER A 40 4.01 22.10 -20.52
C SER A 40 3.79 20.94 -21.50
N PRO A 41 2.72 20.14 -21.33
CA PRO A 41 2.38 19.07 -22.29
C PRO A 41 2.23 19.57 -23.73
N ASP A 42 1.69 20.78 -23.93
CA ASP A 42 1.51 21.37 -25.26
C ASP A 42 2.85 21.72 -25.91
N GLU A 43 3.79 22.30 -25.17
CA GLU A 43 5.15 22.58 -25.67
C GLU A 43 5.89 21.28 -26.06
N VAL A 44 5.69 20.21 -25.29
CA VAL A 44 6.23 18.89 -25.63
C VAL A 44 5.56 18.32 -26.89
N LYS A 45 4.24 18.47 -27.03
CA LYS A 45 3.49 18.04 -28.22
C LYS A 45 3.98 18.77 -29.49
N GLU A 46 4.33 20.05 -29.38
CA GLU A 46 4.92 20.81 -30.50
C GLU A 46 6.31 20.29 -30.89
N ILE A 47 7.09 19.79 -29.94
CA ILE A 47 8.43 19.23 -30.18
C ILE A 47 8.35 17.83 -30.82
N VAL A 48 7.49 16.96 -30.29
CA VAL A 48 7.42 15.53 -30.67
C VAL A 48 6.42 15.27 -31.80
N GLY A 49 5.52 16.22 -32.09
CA GLY A 49 4.70 16.22 -33.30
C GLY A 49 3.47 15.30 -33.28
N GLY A 50 3.04 14.81 -32.12
CA GLY A 50 1.81 14.02 -32.00
C GLY A 50 1.49 13.57 -30.57
N GLU A 51 0.53 12.66 -30.41
CA GLU A 51 0.05 12.24 -29.09
C GLU A 51 0.86 11.07 -28.53
N ALA A 52 1.22 11.15 -27.26
CA ALA A 52 1.94 10.08 -26.57
C ALA A 52 1.02 8.90 -26.27
N LYS A 53 1.62 7.74 -25.98
CA LYS A 53 0.90 6.72 -25.20
C LYS A 53 0.85 7.23 -23.77
N VAL A 54 -0.36 7.51 -23.27
CA VAL A 54 -0.58 7.70 -21.83
C VAL A 54 -0.56 6.31 -21.22
N GLU A 55 0.52 5.96 -20.52
CA GLU A 55 0.60 4.62 -19.89
C GLU A 55 -0.25 4.57 -18.62
N GLU A 56 -0.39 5.68 -17.90
CA GLU A 56 -1.22 5.78 -16.69
C GLU A 56 -1.84 7.18 -16.54
N GLU A 57 -3.17 7.30 -16.66
CA GLU A 57 -3.91 8.35 -15.93
C GLU A 57 -3.98 7.90 -14.47
N ASN A 58 -3.26 8.59 -13.59
CA ASN A 58 -3.09 8.15 -12.21
C ASN A 58 -4.42 8.15 -11.46
N GLN A 59 -4.81 7.00 -10.91
CA GLN A 59 -5.99 6.80 -10.05
C GLN A 59 -5.82 7.44 -8.64
N PHE A 60 -4.70 8.15 -8.40
CA PHE A 60 -4.29 8.64 -7.08
C PHE A 60 -4.16 10.16 -6.98
N ASN A 61 -3.94 10.89 -8.08
CA ASN A 61 -3.81 12.35 -8.09
C ASN A 61 -3.81 12.89 -9.53
N ASP A 62 -4.71 13.80 -9.88
CA ASP A 62 -4.79 14.46 -11.20
C ASP A 62 -3.53 15.30 -11.55
N LEU A 63 -2.59 15.45 -10.61
CA LEU A 63 -1.38 16.27 -10.76
C LEU A 63 -0.17 15.55 -11.36
N LEU A 64 -0.19 14.21 -11.50
CA LEU A 64 0.92 13.41 -12.03
C LEU A 64 0.52 12.69 -13.33
N VAL A 65 1.14 13.07 -14.45
CA VAL A 65 0.88 12.48 -15.76
C VAL A 65 2.16 11.90 -16.34
N THR A 66 2.13 10.64 -16.77
CA THR A 66 3.27 9.97 -17.42
C THR A 66 2.98 9.76 -18.90
N LEU A 67 3.85 10.30 -19.76
CA LEU A 67 3.79 10.14 -21.20
C LEU A 67 4.94 9.27 -21.68
N ARG A 68 4.64 8.28 -22.52
CA ARG A 68 5.65 7.41 -23.15
C ARG A 68 5.63 7.52 -24.66
N PHE A 69 6.82 7.62 -25.24
CA PHE A 69 7.05 7.66 -26.67
C PHE A 69 7.96 6.52 -27.09
N GLU A 70 7.60 5.83 -28.17
CA GLU A 70 8.51 4.89 -28.83
C GLU A 70 9.62 5.67 -29.51
N GLY A 71 10.85 5.17 -29.40
CA GLY A 71 12.03 5.78 -29.98
C GLY A 71 12.12 5.53 -31.48
N GLU A 72 12.34 6.58 -32.24
CA GLU A 72 12.68 6.51 -33.66
C GLU A 72 14.14 6.93 -33.87
N ASN A 73 14.89 6.15 -34.65
CA ASN A 73 16.31 6.39 -34.91
C ASN A 73 17.18 6.42 -33.64
N GLY A 74 16.76 5.71 -32.58
CA GLY A 74 17.55 5.55 -31.38
C GLY A 74 18.79 4.68 -31.58
N VAL A 75 19.70 4.73 -30.61
CA VAL A 75 20.89 3.85 -30.56
C VAL A 75 20.49 2.37 -30.55
N GLU A 76 19.34 2.04 -29.96
CA GLU A 76 18.75 0.72 -29.95
C GLU A 76 17.36 0.68 -30.62
N LYS A 77 17.05 -0.48 -31.23
CA LYS A 77 15.85 -0.68 -32.07
C LYS A 77 14.54 -0.54 -31.29
N GLU A 78 14.54 -0.90 -30.02
CA GLU A 78 13.38 -0.85 -29.11
C GLU A 78 13.58 0.25 -28.09
N SER A 79 14.03 1.42 -28.53
CA SER A 79 14.26 2.57 -27.65
C SER A 79 12.95 3.24 -27.26
N SER A 80 12.96 4.00 -26.18
CA SER A 80 11.81 4.81 -25.75
C SER A 80 12.23 6.03 -24.93
N ALA A 81 11.34 7.00 -24.82
CA ALA A 81 11.43 8.09 -23.85
C ALA A 81 10.20 8.09 -22.94
N GLU A 82 10.41 8.45 -21.69
CA GLU A 82 9.36 8.58 -20.68
C GLU A 82 9.47 9.95 -20.02
N LEU A 83 8.34 10.65 -19.95
CA LEU A 83 8.22 12.02 -19.47
C LEU A 83 7.20 12.06 -18.34
N LEU A 84 7.63 12.56 -17.17
CA LEU A 84 6.75 12.75 -16.01
C LEU A 84 6.43 14.23 -15.86
N PHE A 85 5.14 14.54 -15.83
CA PHE A 85 4.63 15.86 -15.53
C PHE A 85 4.11 15.89 -14.10
N ASN A 86 4.50 16.92 -13.36
CA ASN A 86 4.03 17.22 -12.02
C ASN A 86 3.44 18.64 -12.00
N ASP A 87 2.18 18.77 -11.62
CA ASP A 87 1.44 20.05 -11.64
C ASP A 87 1.51 20.74 -13.02
N GLY A 88 1.32 19.94 -14.09
CA GLY A 88 1.31 20.41 -15.48
C GLY A 88 2.67 20.80 -16.04
N LYS A 89 3.78 20.51 -15.35
CA LYS A 89 5.15 20.83 -15.79
C LYS A 89 6.02 19.60 -15.86
N LEU A 90 6.82 19.50 -16.91
CA LEU A 90 7.78 18.42 -17.11
C LEU A 90 8.84 18.44 -16.00
N ASP A 91 8.90 17.38 -15.20
CA ASP A 91 9.78 17.29 -14.03
C ASP A 91 10.90 16.26 -14.26
N VAL A 92 10.54 15.12 -14.87
CA VAL A 92 11.47 14.03 -15.15
C VAL A 92 11.46 13.69 -16.63
N ILE A 93 12.66 13.59 -17.20
CA ILE A 93 12.91 13.22 -18.60
C ILE A 93 13.84 12.02 -18.59
N MET A 94 13.38 10.88 -19.11
CA MET A 94 14.14 9.64 -19.16
C MET A 94 14.16 9.07 -20.57
N GLU A 95 15.27 8.42 -20.92
CA GLU A 95 15.39 7.63 -22.14
C GLU A 95 15.94 6.24 -21.84
N ASP A 96 15.49 5.28 -22.63
CA ASP A 96 16.02 3.93 -22.64
C ASP A 96 16.41 3.56 -24.08
N GLY A 97 17.71 3.49 -24.36
CA GLY A 97 18.23 3.08 -25.66
C GLY A 97 18.13 4.14 -26.78
N LEU A 98 17.58 5.33 -26.51
CA LEU A 98 17.34 6.37 -27.52
C LEU A 98 18.63 7.14 -27.83
N ILE A 99 19.30 7.64 -26.79
CA ILE A 99 20.56 8.39 -26.87
C ILE A 99 21.70 7.55 -26.30
N THR A 100 21.43 6.77 -25.24
CA THR A 100 22.45 5.97 -24.55
C THR A 100 22.21 4.49 -24.81
N LYS A 101 23.27 3.75 -25.15
CA LYS A 101 23.20 2.29 -25.25
C LYS A 101 22.92 1.70 -23.87
N ARG A 102 22.02 0.72 -23.77
CA ARG A 102 21.74 0.04 -22.52
C ARG A 102 23.00 -0.64 -22.03
N LYS A 103 23.32 -0.40 -20.77
CA LYS A 103 24.33 -1.19 -20.09
C LYS A 103 23.70 -2.52 -19.72
N GLU A 104 24.25 -3.62 -20.23
CA GLU A 104 23.94 -4.93 -19.67
C GLU A 104 24.47 -4.98 -18.23
N LEU A 105 23.56 -5.03 -17.27
CA LEU A 105 23.90 -5.17 -15.86
C LEU A 105 24.50 -6.55 -15.61
N THR A 106 25.57 -6.59 -14.82
CA THR A 106 26.11 -7.88 -14.34
C THR A 106 25.10 -8.57 -13.43
N LYS A 107 25.29 -9.87 -13.19
CA LYS A 107 24.46 -10.62 -12.24
C LYS A 107 24.47 -9.99 -10.84
N GLU A 108 25.65 -9.56 -10.38
CA GLU A 108 25.84 -8.90 -9.07
C GLU A 108 25.14 -7.53 -9.01
N GLU A 109 25.18 -6.75 -10.10
CA GLU A 109 24.46 -5.47 -10.17
C GLU A 109 22.94 -5.68 -10.15
N LYS A 110 22.43 -6.69 -10.85
CA LYS A 110 21.00 -7.06 -10.84
C LYS A 110 20.55 -7.54 -9.46
N GLU A 111 21.34 -8.38 -8.79
CA GLU A 111 21.06 -8.85 -7.43
C GLU A 111 21.06 -7.69 -6.43
N ARG A 112 22.05 -6.79 -6.52
CA ARG A 112 22.13 -5.59 -5.67
C ARG A 112 20.97 -4.62 -5.91
N ILE A 113 20.55 -4.44 -7.17
CA ILE A 113 19.37 -3.62 -7.50
C ILE A 113 18.12 -4.27 -6.94
N ALA A 114 17.92 -5.58 -7.11
CA ALA A 114 16.76 -6.29 -6.56
C ALA A 114 16.68 -6.19 -5.02
N GLU A 115 17.82 -6.36 -4.33
CA GLU A 115 17.90 -6.20 -2.87
C GLU A 115 17.59 -4.75 -2.44
N ASN A 116 18.17 -3.76 -3.13
CA ASN A 116 17.91 -2.34 -2.84
C ASN A 116 16.47 -1.94 -3.14
N THR A 117 15.86 -2.46 -4.21
CA THR A 117 14.46 -2.21 -4.55
C THR A 117 13.53 -2.87 -3.53
N ALA A 118 13.83 -4.09 -3.07
CA ALA A 118 13.09 -4.74 -1.98
C ALA A 118 13.20 -3.93 -0.67
N ASN A 119 14.39 -3.41 -0.35
CA ASN A 119 14.62 -2.56 0.82
C ASN A 119 13.94 -1.19 0.71
N LEU A 120 13.83 -0.63 -0.50
CA LEU A 120 13.12 0.64 -0.75
C LEU A 120 11.60 0.45 -0.70
N MET A 121 11.07 -0.65 -1.24
CA MET A 121 9.66 -1.05 -1.05
C MET A 121 9.35 -1.30 0.43
N TYR A 122 10.26 -1.94 1.17
CA TYR A 122 10.16 -2.13 2.61
C TYR A 122 10.18 -0.79 3.38
N LYS A 123 10.84 0.24 2.86
CA LYS A 123 10.94 1.55 3.51
C LYS A 123 9.82 2.52 3.12
N SER A 124 9.20 2.33 1.95
CA SER A 124 8.03 3.09 1.51
C SER A 124 6.71 2.55 2.07
N SER A 125 6.62 1.23 2.38
CA SER A 125 5.39 0.60 2.87
C SER A 125 5.19 0.60 4.39
N THR A 126 6.16 1.09 5.19
CA THR A 126 6.09 0.96 6.66
C THR A 126 5.50 2.16 7.38
N GLY A 127 5.06 3.24 6.71
CA GLY A 127 4.57 4.45 7.40
C GLY A 127 3.52 4.18 8.47
N ALA A 128 2.45 3.45 8.10
CA ALA A 128 1.37 3.09 9.03
C ALA A 128 1.84 2.09 10.11
N VAL A 129 2.67 1.11 9.73
CA VAL A 129 3.22 0.11 10.66
C VAL A 129 4.17 0.74 11.67
N ASP A 130 5.02 1.67 11.25
CA ASP A 130 5.97 2.41 12.09
C ASP A 130 5.24 3.33 13.07
N GLU A 131 4.21 4.03 12.60
CA GLU A 131 3.35 4.83 13.48
C GLU A 131 2.68 3.94 14.53
N TYR A 132 2.14 2.79 14.12
CA TYR A 132 1.54 1.82 15.03
C TYR A 132 2.55 1.30 16.05
N VAL A 133 3.74 0.86 15.62
CA VAL A 133 4.81 0.35 16.49
C VAL A 133 5.24 1.41 17.50
N SER A 134 5.42 2.66 17.06
CA SER A 134 5.76 3.78 17.93
C SER A 134 4.67 4.03 18.99
N THR A 135 3.41 4.05 18.55
CA THR A 135 2.24 4.21 19.42
C THR A 135 2.15 3.08 20.45
N LEU A 136 2.27 1.83 20.02
CA LEU A 136 2.24 0.65 20.89
C LEU A 136 3.38 0.69 21.91
N LYS A 137 4.59 1.06 21.48
CA LYS A 137 5.76 1.18 22.37
C LYS A 137 5.53 2.24 23.45
N GLN A 138 4.94 3.38 23.09
CA GLN A 138 4.58 4.42 24.06
C GLN A 138 3.54 3.91 25.07
N ILE A 139 2.46 3.27 24.59
CA ILE A 139 1.41 2.72 25.44
C ILE A 139 1.98 1.70 26.42
N ILE A 140 2.71 0.71 25.92
CA ILE A 140 3.33 -0.34 26.74
C ILE A 140 4.26 0.30 27.77
N ASN A 141 5.12 1.26 27.39
CA ASN A 141 6.00 1.93 28.33
C ASN A 141 5.25 2.68 29.45
N ASN A 142 4.07 3.21 29.15
CA ASN A 142 3.23 3.91 30.13
C ASN A 142 2.57 2.93 31.11
N ILE A 143 2.16 1.74 30.67
CA ILE A 143 1.40 0.78 31.50
C ILE A 143 2.23 -0.37 32.06
N LYS A 144 3.47 -0.60 31.59
CA LYS A 144 4.26 -1.80 31.95
C LYS A 144 4.68 -1.85 33.41
N GLY A 145 4.98 -0.72 34.04
CA GLY A 145 5.54 -0.67 35.40
C GLY A 145 6.77 -1.59 35.52
N ASN A 146 6.75 -2.54 36.48
CA ASN A 146 7.77 -3.57 36.67
C ASN A 146 7.58 -4.85 35.84
N SER A 147 6.78 -4.83 34.77
CA SER A 147 6.59 -5.97 33.87
C SER A 147 7.90 -6.36 33.18
N ILE A 148 8.00 -7.64 32.81
CA ILE A 148 9.14 -8.22 32.06
C ILE A 148 9.07 -7.97 30.55
N ILE A 149 8.00 -7.34 30.03
CA ILE A 149 7.86 -7.04 28.60
C ILE A 149 9.07 -6.25 28.11
N ASN A 150 9.70 -6.80 27.07
CA ASN A 150 10.80 -6.19 26.34
C ASN A 150 10.48 -6.23 24.85
N MET A 151 9.69 -5.26 24.40
CA MET A 151 9.27 -5.13 23.01
C MET A 151 10.47 -5.06 22.07
N LYS A 152 10.62 -6.09 21.24
CA LYS A 152 11.62 -6.15 20.17
C LYS A 152 11.26 -5.21 19.03
N ASP A 153 12.21 -5.03 18.11
CA ASP A 153 11.91 -4.34 16.87
C ASP A 153 10.97 -5.21 16.01
N LYS A 154 10.23 -4.56 15.11
CA LYS A 154 9.35 -5.28 14.19
C LYS A 154 10.18 -6.08 13.18
N GLU A 155 9.69 -7.26 12.84
CA GLU A 155 10.26 -8.12 11.82
C GLU A 155 9.21 -8.44 10.75
N LEU A 156 9.61 -8.42 9.48
CA LEU A 156 8.74 -8.90 8.39
C LEU A 156 8.86 -10.42 8.34
N ILE A 157 7.75 -11.13 8.55
CA ILE A 157 7.74 -12.59 8.61
C ILE A 157 7.17 -13.25 7.36
N GLU A 158 6.30 -12.54 6.64
CA GLU A 158 5.82 -12.90 5.30
C GLU A 158 5.33 -11.64 4.58
N ALA A 159 4.95 -11.75 3.31
CA ALA A 159 4.44 -10.62 2.54
C ALA A 159 3.30 -9.91 3.30
N ASN A 160 3.49 -8.62 3.56
CA ASN A 160 2.54 -7.74 4.26
C ASN A 160 2.16 -8.16 5.69
N ARG A 161 2.97 -9.00 6.36
CA ARG A 161 2.79 -9.34 7.76
C ARG A 161 4.05 -9.11 8.56
N TYR A 162 3.90 -8.33 9.62
CA TYR A 162 4.96 -8.02 10.58
C TYR A 162 4.69 -8.71 11.91
N SER A 163 5.74 -9.06 12.63
CA SER A 163 5.68 -9.53 14.01
C SER A 163 6.49 -8.63 14.94
N ILE A 164 6.05 -8.54 16.19
CA ILE A 164 6.77 -7.89 17.28
C ILE A 164 6.69 -8.79 18.51
N GLU A 165 7.83 -9.27 18.98
CA GLU A 165 7.91 -10.04 20.22
C GLU A 165 7.84 -9.09 21.44
N LEU A 166 6.93 -9.35 22.38
CA LEU A 166 6.87 -8.65 23.67
C LEU A 166 7.55 -9.46 24.77
N THR A 167 7.31 -10.77 24.76
CA THR A 167 8.04 -11.81 25.49
C THR A 167 8.11 -13.03 24.57
N SER A 168 8.89 -14.06 24.93
CA SER A 168 8.95 -15.32 24.16
C SER A 168 7.60 -16.03 23.99
N ASP A 169 6.60 -15.65 24.79
CA ASP A 169 5.27 -16.27 24.82
C ASP A 169 4.15 -15.31 24.35
N ILE A 170 4.48 -14.06 24.00
CA ILE A 170 3.52 -13.02 23.63
C ILE A 170 4.04 -12.28 22.40
N ILE A 171 3.34 -12.46 21.28
CA ILE A 171 3.74 -11.92 19.98
C ILE A 171 2.59 -11.09 19.40
N VAL A 172 2.91 -9.91 18.88
CA VAL A 172 2.00 -9.06 18.12
C VAL A 172 2.21 -9.31 16.64
N PHE A 173 1.14 -9.54 15.89
CA PHE A 173 1.15 -9.61 14.43
C PHE A 173 0.37 -8.45 13.83
N ILE A 174 0.87 -7.89 12.74
CA ILE A 174 0.28 -6.76 12.03
C ILE A 174 0.17 -7.16 10.55
N ASP A 175 -1.06 -7.30 10.07
CA ASP A 175 -1.38 -7.54 8.67
C ASP A 175 -1.69 -6.22 7.98
N VAL A 176 -1.06 -6.01 6.83
CA VAL A 176 -1.23 -4.83 5.98
C VAL A 176 -1.90 -5.26 4.67
N ASN A 177 -2.80 -4.42 4.17
CA ASN A 177 -3.44 -4.65 2.87
C ASN A 177 -2.50 -4.23 1.72
N LYS A 178 -2.99 -4.29 0.48
CA LYS A 178 -2.21 -3.88 -0.71
C LYS A 178 -2.03 -2.37 -0.85
N GLU A 179 -2.72 -1.59 -0.05
CA GLU A 179 -2.72 -0.12 -0.02
C GLU A 179 -1.87 0.40 1.17
N ASP A 180 -1.00 -0.44 1.72
CA ASP A 180 -0.14 -0.15 2.87
C ASP A 180 -0.89 0.29 4.15
N SER A 181 -2.18 -0.05 4.26
CA SER A 181 -3.02 0.21 5.42
C SER A 181 -3.15 -1.02 6.30
N ILE A 182 -3.08 -0.84 7.62
CA ILE A 182 -3.23 -1.95 8.57
C ILE A 182 -4.68 -2.44 8.54
N GLU A 183 -4.91 -3.72 8.23
CA GLU A 183 -6.24 -4.33 8.24
C GLU A 183 -6.50 -5.06 9.56
N VAL A 184 -5.50 -5.79 10.05
CA VAL A 184 -5.66 -6.66 11.21
C VAL A 184 -4.45 -6.60 12.11
N ILE A 185 -4.69 -6.49 13.42
CA ILE A 185 -3.67 -6.63 14.44
C ILE A 185 -4.07 -7.78 15.35
N ARG A 186 -3.11 -8.64 15.72
CA ARG A 186 -3.31 -9.76 16.65
C ARG A 186 -2.28 -9.72 17.76
N VAL A 187 -2.69 -10.02 18.98
CA VAL A 187 -1.79 -10.46 20.04
C VAL A 187 -2.04 -11.95 20.23
N ALA A 188 -1.03 -12.76 19.94
CA ALA A 188 -1.02 -14.19 20.22
C ALA A 188 -0.27 -14.46 21.52
N VAL A 189 -0.82 -15.36 22.33
CA VAL A 189 -0.36 -15.69 23.68
C VAL A 189 -0.36 -17.21 23.83
N THR A 190 0.71 -17.78 24.35
CA THR A 190 0.78 -19.21 24.67
C THR A 190 0.02 -19.52 25.97
N SER A 191 -0.39 -20.77 26.18
CA SER A 191 -0.96 -21.19 27.46
C SER A 191 -0.01 -20.93 28.65
N ASN A 192 1.31 -21.03 28.43
CA ASN A 192 2.31 -20.73 29.45
C ASN A 192 2.24 -19.27 29.90
N ALA A 193 2.18 -18.32 28.96
CA ALA A 193 2.00 -16.91 29.32
C ALA A 193 0.67 -16.66 30.00
N LEU A 194 -0.42 -17.30 29.55
CA LEU A 194 -1.71 -17.19 30.23
C LEU A 194 -1.61 -17.68 31.68
N ALA A 195 -0.94 -18.80 31.94
CA ALA A 195 -0.81 -19.36 33.28
C ALA A 195 0.16 -18.59 34.19
N THR A 196 1.27 -18.08 33.64
CA THR A 196 2.42 -17.60 34.44
C THR A 196 2.73 -16.11 34.28
N GLN A 197 2.25 -15.48 33.20
CA GLN A 197 2.52 -14.09 32.81
C GLN A 197 1.23 -13.28 32.66
N ASN A 198 0.23 -13.53 33.52
CA ASN A 198 -1.09 -12.88 33.50
C ASN A 198 -1.02 -11.34 33.36
N LYS A 199 -0.04 -10.72 34.04
CA LYS A 199 0.17 -9.27 33.96
C LYS A 199 0.63 -8.84 32.57
N GLU A 200 1.59 -9.53 31.98
CA GLU A 200 2.12 -9.26 30.65
C GLU A 200 1.04 -9.46 29.57
N VAL A 201 0.22 -10.52 29.71
CA VAL A 201 -0.94 -10.78 28.83
C VAL A 201 -1.94 -9.63 28.90
N GLU A 202 -2.29 -9.18 30.10
CA GLU A 202 -3.20 -8.06 30.29
C GLU A 202 -2.64 -6.76 29.68
N ILE A 203 -1.34 -6.48 29.87
CA ILE A 203 -0.65 -5.34 29.26
C ILE A 203 -0.70 -5.43 27.73
N ALA A 204 -0.42 -6.60 27.16
CA ALA A 204 -0.41 -6.80 25.70
C ALA A 204 -1.81 -6.60 25.10
N PHE A 205 -2.84 -7.15 25.73
CA PHE A 205 -4.22 -6.99 25.29
C PHE A 205 -4.70 -5.55 25.39
N LYS A 206 -4.47 -4.87 26.53
CA LYS A 206 -4.77 -3.43 26.66
C LYS A 206 -3.98 -2.58 25.67
N GLY A 207 -2.71 -2.95 25.44
CA GLY A 207 -1.84 -2.34 24.45
C GLY A 207 -2.46 -2.36 23.06
N LEU A 208 -2.95 -3.53 22.61
CA LEU A 208 -3.66 -3.68 21.33
C LEU A 208 -4.95 -2.85 21.28
N LEU A 209 -5.79 -2.90 22.32
CA LEU A 209 -7.04 -2.14 22.32
C LEU A 209 -6.78 -0.64 22.17
N GLN A 210 -5.83 -0.09 22.93
CA GLN A 210 -5.52 1.32 22.95
C GLN A 210 -4.69 1.78 21.73
N SER A 211 -3.87 0.90 21.14
CA SER A 211 -3.11 1.24 19.94
C SER A 211 -4.00 1.31 18.69
N VAL A 212 -5.07 0.51 18.66
CA VAL A 212 -6.05 0.48 17.58
C VAL A 212 -7.11 1.58 17.73
N ASP A 213 -7.61 1.80 18.95
CA ASP A 213 -8.56 2.87 19.24
C ASP A 213 -8.08 3.70 20.44
N LYS A 214 -7.41 4.81 20.10
CA LYS A 214 -6.85 5.78 21.06
C LYS A 214 -7.91 6.47 21.91
N THR A 215 -9.20 6.37 21.55
CA THR A 215 -10.31 7.01 22.28
C THR A 215 -10.84 6.14 23.43
N LEU A 216 -10.45 4.86 23.50
CA LEU A 216 -10.92 3.95 24.54
C LEU A 216 -10.38 4.33 25.92
N SER A 217 -11.30 4.70 26.81
CA SER A 217 -11.02 4.84 28.22
C SER A 217 -10.71 3.48 28.88
N VAL A 218 -10.00 3.51 30.02
CA VAL A 218 -9.67 2.28 30.78
C VAL A 218 -10.92 1.45 31.10
N PRO A 219 -12.06 2.02 31.56
CA PRO A 219 -13.28 1.25 31.77
C PRO A 219 -13.82 0.57 30.49
N GLN A 220 -13.74 1.25 29.34
CA GLN A 220 -14.17 0.66 28.06
C GLN A 220 -13.27 -0.50 27.64
N GLN A 221 -11.96 -0.38 27.83
CA GLN A 221 -11.01 -1.48 27.56
C GLN A 221 -11.34 -2.70 28.43
N SER A 222 -11.58 -2.49 29.73
CA SER A 222 -12.00 -3.57 30.64
C SER A 222 -13.33 -4.19 30.21
N ALA A 223 -14.32 -3.38 29.83
CA ALA A 223 -15.62 -3.87 29.37
C ALA A 223 -15.51 -4.69 28.08
N ILE A 224 -14.66 -4.29 27.13
CA ILE A 224 -14.39 -5.06 25.92
C ILE A 224 -13.80 -6.43 26.27
N LEU A 225 -12.78 -6.48 27.13
CA LEU A 225 -12.15 -7.76 27.52
C LEU A 225 -13.14 -8.68 28.26
N GLU A 226 -13.95 -8.13 29.16
CA GLU A 226 -14.99 -8.87 29.87
C GLU A 226 -16.05 -9.40 28.89
N GLU A 227 -16.52 -8.56 27.96
CA GLU A 227 -17.49 -8.94 26.95
C GLU A 227 -16.93 -10.04 26.05
N LEU A 228 -15.66 -9.97 25.67
CA LEU A 228 -14.97 -11.01 24.91
C LEU A 228 -14.73 -12.29 25.71
N GLY A 229 -14.97 -12.30 27.02
CA GLY A 229 -14.83 -13.48 27.89
C GLY A 229 -13.40 -13.71 28.39
N PHE A 230 -12.51 -12.71 28.27
CA PHE A 230 -11.19 -12.79 28.89
C PHE A 230 -11.34 -12.75 30.41
N LYS A 231 -10.92 -13.82 31.06
CA LYS A 231 -10.87 -13.94 32.52
C LYS A 231 -9.40 -14.06 32.90
N ASN A 232 -8.89 -13.08 33.64
CA ASN A 232 -7.50 -13.03 34.09
C ASN A 232 -7.23 -14.05 35.22
N ASN A 233 -7.48 -15.33 34.96
CA ASN A 233 -7.38 -16.43 35.91
C ASN A 233 -6.45 -17.56 35.44
N GLY A 234 -5.74 -17.33 34.33
CA GLY A 234 -4.77 -18.26 33.76
C GLY A 234 -5.33 -19.55 33.16
N LYS A 235 -6.65 -19.73 33.14
CA LYS A 235 -7.25 -20.99 32.67
C LYS A 235 -7.56 -20.93 31.18
N LEU A 236 -6.85 -21.74 30.40
CA LEU A 236 -7.18 -21.95 29.00
C LEU A 236 -8.44 -22.81 28.88
N VAL A 237 -9.42 -22.29 28.13
CA VAL A 237 -10.66 -22.99 27.77
C VAL A 237 -10.98 -22.65 26.31
N ASP A 238 -11.59 -23.57 25.58
CA ASP A 238 -12.07 -23.26 24.23
C ASP A 238 -13.15 -22.18 24.30
N HIS A 239 -12.90 -21.06 23.63
CA HIS A 239 -13.83 -19.94 23.62
C HIS A 239 -13.58 -19.08 22.40
N THR A 240 -14.64 -18.59 21.78
CA THR A 240 -14.54 -17.61 20.69
C THR A 240 -15.67 -16.62 20.82
N LYS A 241 -15.31 -15.33 20.82
CA LYS A 241 -16.30 -14.26 20.84
C LYS A 241 -15.78 -13.06 20.08
N ALA A 242 -16.71 -12.34 19.46
CA ALA A 242 -16.43 -11.09 18.77
C ALA A 242 -17.28 -9.97 19.35
N TYR A 243 -16.74 -8.75 19.36
CA TYR A 243 -17.38 -7.54 19.83
C TYR A 243 -16.95 -6.37 18.95
N THR A 244 -17.91 -5.56 18.50
CA THR A 244 -17.64 -4.41 17.62
C THR A 244 -17.89 -3.10 18.37
N LEU A 245 -16.92 -2.20 18.31
CA LEU A 245 -17.01 -0.85 18.88
C LEU A 245 -16.19 0.11 17.99
N ASN A 246 -16.70 1.32 17.75
CA ASN A 246 -15.99 2.37 17.00
C ASN A 246 -15.43 1.90 15.64
N ASN A 247 -16.21 1.10 14.90
CA ASN A 247 -15.82 0.48 13.63
C ASN A 247 -14.67 -0.55 13.70
N VAL A 248 -14.20 -0.90 14.88
CA VAL A 248 -13.23 -1.98 15.10
C VAL A 248 -13.97 -3.23 15.55
N THR A 249 -13.67 -4.37 14.94
CA THR A 249 -14.18 -5.67 15.40
C THR A 249 -13.08 -6.39 16.16
N TYR A 250 -13.27 -6.54 17.45
CA TYR A 250 -12.39 -7.30 18.33
C TYR A 250 -12.86 -8.75 18.38
N THR A 251 -11.94 -9.70 18.23
CA THR A 251 -12.23 -11.12 18.35
C THR A 251 -11.26 -11.74 19.34
N TYR A 252 -11.79 -12.41 20.36
CA TYR A 252 -11.02 -13.25 21.26
C TYR A 252 -11.24 -14.70 20.85
N HIS A 253 -10.15 -15.44 20.66
CA HIS A 253 -10.16 -16.87 20.35
C HIS A 253 -9.16 -17.57 21.24
N SER A 254 -9.61 -18.51 22.06
CA SER A 254 -8.76 -19.43 22.81
C SER A 254 -9.04 -20.86 22.39
N SER A 255 -7.97 -21.64 22.22
CA SER A 255 -8.04 -23.03 21.79
C SER A 255 -7.08 -23.87 22.63
N ILE A 256 -7.62 -24.90 23.28
CA ILE A 256 -6.85 -25.92 24.01
C ILE A 256 -6.01 -26.74 23.02
N GLU A 257 -6.58 -27.05 21.85
CA GLU A 257 -5.90 -27.81 20.80
C GLU A 257 -4.65 -27.08 20.29
N ASN A 258 -4.77 -25.78 20.05
CA ASN A 258 -3.68 -24.94 19.54
C ASN A 258 -2.83 -24.32 20.66
N ASP A 259 -3.08 -24.69 21.92
CA ASP A 259 -2.37 -24.21 23.10
C ASP A 259 -2.19 -22.69 23.17
N SER A 260 -3.19 -21.94 22.70
CA SER A 260 -3.05 -20.51 22.45
C SER A 260 -4.31 -19.69 22.68
N VAL A 261 -4.07 -18.41 22.93
CA VAL A 261 -5.08 -17.35 22.99
C VAL A 261 -4.69 -16.25 22.02
N ILE A 262 -5.67 -15.77 21.26
CA ILE A 262 -5.51 -14.68 20.30
C ILE A 262 -6.55 -13.62 20.59
N LEU A 263 -6.08 -12.39 20.83
CA LEU A 263 -6.91 -11.19 20.73
C LEU A 263 -6.62 -10.52 19.39
N GLN A 264 -7.63 -10.39 18.56
CA GLN A 264 -7.56 -9.75 17.25
C GLN A 264 -8.36 -8.45 17.26
N ALA A 265 -7.85 -7.42 16.60
CA ALA A 265 -8.62 -6.25 16.18
C ALA A 265 -8.60 -6.16 14.65
N LYS A 266 -9.78 -6.20 14.03
CA LYS A 266 -9.96 -5.97 12.60
C LYS A 266 -10.49 -4.56 12.39
N LEU A 267 -9.74 -3.76 11.64
CA LEU A 267 -10.09 -2.42 11.18
C LEU A 267 -11.01 -2.55 9.96
N LYS A 268 -12.02 -1.67 9.87
CA LYS A 268 -12.96 -1.61 8.75
C LYS A 268 -12.61 -0.49 7.79
#